data_AF-A0A0H5REB3-F1
#
_entry.id   AF-A0A0H5REB3-F1
#
_cell.length_a   1.000
_cell.length_b   1.000
_cell.length_c   1.000
_cell.angle_alpha   90.00
_cell.angle_beta   90.00
_cell.angle_gamma   90.00
#
_symmetry.space_group_name_H-M   'P 1'
#
loop_
_entity.id
_entity.type
_entity.pdbx_description
1 polymer ?
#
loop_
_entity_poly.entity_id
_entity_poly.type
_entity_poly.pdbx_seq_one_letter_code
_entity_poly.pdbx_strand_id
1 'polypeptide(L)'
;MMCRQVSLLLLMSVLLGLGRSQCDTTVTGNNLRDCPMTSYDGSSGRVDLHLMPMEFKTVGASYVTRAYAGNNGIPTIPGPIIYLRQNSQLKIRLHNDLGADQTPHGTLINGLFEPNTTNLHTHGLHVSSEEPEDNVSIRVRTLAWP
;
A
#
# COMPACT_ATOMS: atom_id res chain seq x y z
N MET A 1 63.45 7.41 22.28
CA MET A 1 62.66 6.19 22.00
C MET A 1 61.20 6.61 21.88
N MET A 2 60.68 6.62 20.65
CA MET A 2 59.29 7.00 20.33
C MET A 2 58.30 5.99 20.91
N CYS A 3 57.33 6.46 21.67
CA CYS A 3 56.13 5.68 22.01
C CYS A 3 54.97 6.22 21.17
N ARG A 4 54.45 5.36 20.29
CA ARG A 4 53.49 5.65 19.22
C ARG A 4 52.13 6.07 19.78
N GLN A 5 51.58 7.18 19.27
CA GLN A 5 50.14 7.47 19.34
C GLN A 5 49.37 6.36 18.63
N VAL A 6 48.50 5.66 19.35
CA VAL A 6 47.49 4.78 18.77
C VAL A 6 46.31 5.66 18.39
N SER A 7 46.23 5.98 17.10
CA SER A 7 45.06 6.66 16.52
C SER A 7 43.92 5.65 16.45
N LEU A 8 42.88 5.86 17.25
CA LEU A 8 41.67 5.06 17.27
C LEU A 8 40.81 5.48 16.07
N LEU A 9 40.98 4.79 14.93
CA LEU A 9 40.12 4.96 13.76
C LEU A 9 38.71 4.47 14.14
N LEU A 10 37.78 5.41 14.31
CA LEU A 10 36.36 5.15 14.42
C LEU A 10 35.86 4.68 13.05
N LEU A 11 35.80 3.37 12.82
CA LEU A 11 35.07 2.80 11.69
C LEU A 11 33.56 3.02 11.94
N MET A 12 33.07 4.18 11.53
CA MET A 12 31.67 4.37 11.18
C MET A 12 31.37 3.50 9.96
N SER A 13 31.09 2.22 10.21
CA SER A 13 30.40 1.38 9.25
C SER A 13 28.99 1.93 9.09
N VAL A 14 28.86 2.85 8.12
CA VAL A 14 27.58 3.21 7.52
C VAL A 14 27.03 1.92 6.91
N LEU A 15 26.18 1.23 7.66
CA LEU A 15 25.23 0.29 7.09
C LEU A 15 24.27 1.14 6.24
N LEU A 16 24.68 1.38 5.00
CA LEU A 16 23.75 1.69 3.92
C LEU A 16 22.83 0.47 3.84
N GLY A 17 21.72 0.55 4.57
CA GLY A 17 20.55 -0.26 4.27
C GLY A 17 20.20 0.08 2.83
N LEU A 18 20.59 -0.81 1.91
CA LEU A 18 20.06 -0.84 0.56
C LEU A 18 18.55 -0.98 0.73
N GLY A 19 17.85 0.16 0.72
CA GLY A 19 16.43 0.18 0.45
C GLY A 19 16.26 -0.63 -0.82
N ARG A 20 15.52 -1.74 -0.74
CA ARG A 20 15.19 -2.57 -1.91
C ARG A 20 14.77 -1.59 -3.00
N SER A 21 15.56 -1.51 -4.07
CA SER A 21 15.25 -0.63 -5.18
C SER A 21 13.85 -1.00 -5.64
N GLN A 22 12.93 -0.05 -5.52
CA GLN A 22 11.61 -0.17 -6.11
C GLN A 22 11.82 -0.57 -7.57
N CYS A 23 11.14 -1.65 -7.97
CA CYS A 23 11.26 -2.19 -9.31
C CYS A 23 10.92 -1.12 -10.34
N ASP A 24 11.84 -0.84 -11.26
CA ASP A 24 11.61 0.15 -12.30
C ASP A 24 11.05 -0.51 -13.56
N THR A 25 9.72 -0.44 -13.70
CA THR A 25 8.99 -0.97 -14.85
C THR A 25 9.12 -0.12 -16.11
N THR A 26 9.85 1.00 -16.06
CA THR A 26 10.16 1.82 -17.23
C THR A 26 11.39 1.31 -18.00
N VAL A 27 12.11 0.35 -17.44
CA VAL A 27 13.25 -0.31 -18.09
C VAL A 27 12.79 -1.56 -18.84
N THR A 28 13.15 -1.65 -20.12
CA THR A 28 12.88 -2.81 -20.97
C THR A 28 13.41 -4.10 -20.33
N GLY A 29 12.54 -5.10 -20.20
CA GLY A 29 12.87 -6.40 -19.59
C GLY A 29 12.46 -6.52 -18.11
N ASN A 30 12.18 -5.41 -17.42
CA ASN A 30 11.63 -5.45 -16.06
C ASN A 30 10.11 -5.63 -16.10
N ASN A 31 9.61 -6.78 -15.65
CA ASN A 31 8.17 -7.01 -15.56
C ASN A 31 7.66 -6.73 -14.15
N LEU A 32 6.43 -6.19 -14.08
CA LEU A 32 5.73 -5.96 -12.82
C LEU A 32 5.65 -7.20 -11.92
N ARG A 33 5.55 -8.39 -12.53
CA ARG A 33 5.44 -9.68 -11.84
C ARG A 33 6.71 -10.08 -11.09
N ASP A 34 7.85 -9.55 -11.52
CA ASP A 34 9.16 -9.86 -10.95
C ASP A 34 9.54 -8.87 -9.84
N CYS A 35 8.76 -7.79 -9.70
CA CYS A 35 8.99 -6.76 -8.72
C CYS A 35 8.77 -7.29 -7.29
N PRO A 36 9.67 -6.99 -6.34
CA PRO A 36 9.46 -7.37 -4.96
C PRO A 36 8.21 -6.68 -4.42
N MET A 37 7.30 -7.46 -3.84
CA MET A 37 6.10 -6.93 -3.21
C MET A 37 6.37 -6.59 -1.74
N THR A 38 5.85 -5.46 -1.29
CA THR A 38 5.85 -5.10 0.13
C THR A 38 4.99 -6.10 0.89
N SER A 39 5.43 -6.52 2.07
CA SER A 39 4.67 -7.45 2.90
C SER A 39 4.61 -7.01 4.35
N TYR A 40 3.48 -7.26 5.00
CA TYR A 40 3.24 -7.01 6.41
C TYR A 40 2.87 -8.30 7.14
N ASP A 41 3.33 -8.43 8.38
CA ASP A 41 2.83 -9.46 9.30
C ASP A 41 1.56 -8.95 9.99
N GLY A 42 0.41 -9.38 9.48
CA GLY A 42 -0.89 -9.07 10.07
C GLY A 42 -1.13 -9.79 11.40
N SER A 43 -0.31 -10.79 11.76
CA SER A 43 -0.42 -11.51 13.03
C SER A 43 -0.10 -10.62 14.24
N SER A 44 0.51 -9.45 14.01
CA SER A 44 0.71 -8.38 15.00
C SER A 44 -0.59 -7.70 15.43
N GLY A 45 -1.70 -7.97 14.73
CA GLY A 45 -3.05 -7.58 15.12
C GLY A 45 -3.58 -6.31 14.47
N ARG A 46 -2.74 -5.49 13.81
CA ARG A 46 -3.19 -4.26 13.14
C ARG A 46 -2.38 -3.91 11.90
N VAL A 47 -3.08 -3.50 10.84
CA VAL A 47 -2.50 -2.93 9.63
C VAL A 47 -3.26 -1.66 9.24
N ASP A 48 -2.50 -0.61 8.90
CA ASP A 48 -3.05 0.60 8.29
C ASP A 48 -2.91 0.48 6.78
N LEU A 49 -4.03 0.55 6.06
CA LEU A 49 -4.09 0.40 4.62
C LEU A 49 -4.65 1.69 4.02
N HIS A 50 -3.90 2.31 3.13
CA HIS A 50 -4.27 3.56 2.50
C HIS A 50 -4.59 3.31 1.02
N LEU A 51 -5.77 3.73 0.57
CA LEU A 51 -6.11 3.75 -0.85
C LEU A 51 -5.90 5.16 -1.39
N MET A 52 -4.97 5.30 -2.33
CA MET A 52 -4.54 6.61 -2.83
C MET A 52 -4.25 6.60 -4.34
N PRO A 53 -4.20 7.78 -4.99
CA PRO A 53 -3.74 7.90 -6.37
C PRO A 53 -2.26 7.54 -6.50
N MET A 54 -1.91 6.86 -7.59
CA MET A 54 -0.54 6.49 -7.94
C MET A 54 -0.33 6.72 -9.44
N GLU A 55 0.74 7.44 -9.80
CA GLU A 55 1.22 7.44 -11.17
C GLU A 55 1.96 6.13 -11.44
N PHE A 56 1.46 5.33 -12.38
CA PHE A 56 2.05 4.06 -12.78
C PHE A 56 2.68 4.20 -14.16
N LYS A 57 3.97 3.86 -14.27
CA LYS A 57 4.76 3.99 -15.49
C LYS A 57 5.31 2.65 -15.91
N THR A 58 5.22 2.35 -17.19
CA THR A 58 5.87 1.22 -17.86
C THR A 58 6.63 1.72 -19.07
N VAL A 59 7.40 0.85 -19.72
CA VAL A 59 8.06 1.15 -21.01
C VAL A 59 7.06 1.66 -22.07
N GLY A 60 5.80 1.19 -22.04
CA GLY A 60 4.81 1.45 -23.09
C GLY A 60 3.66 2.37 -22.71
N ALA A 61 3.48 2.70 -21.44
CA ALA A 61 2.33 3.48 -20.96
C ALA A 61 2.61 4.18 -19.64
N SER A 62 1.97 5.34 -19.44
CA SER A 62 1.87 6.04 -18.16
C SER A 62 0.41 6.39 -17.90
N TYR A 63 -0.08 6.14 -16.69
CA TYR A 63 -1.42 6.53 -16.27
C TYR A 63 -1.50 6.70 -14.75
N VAL A 64 -2.48 7.47 -14.29
CA VAL A 64 -2.82 7.56 -12.87
C VAL A 64 -3.87 6.50 -12.56
N THR A 65 -3.66 5.74 -11.50
CA THR A 65 -4.60 4.74 -11.00
C THR A 65 -4.72 4.83 -9.49
N ARG A 66 -5.55 3.98 -8.91
CA ARG A 66 -5.73 3.83 -7.46
C ARG A 66 -4.91 2.62 -7.00
N ALA A 67 -4.16 2.78 -5.92
CA ALA A 67 -3.29 1.74 -5.39
C ALA A 67 -3.29 1.75 -3.87
N TYR A 68 -3.02 0.58 -3.29
CA TYR A 68 -2.89 0.43 -1.85
C TYR A 68 -1.46 0.70 -1.41
N ALA A 69 -1.32 1.46 -0.33
CA ALA A 69 -0.10 1.62 0.45
C ALA A 69 -0.33 1.06 1.85
N GLY A 70 0.70 0.46 2.45
CA GLY A 70 0.65 0.13 3.87
C GLY A 70 1.27 1.25 4.72
N ASN A 71 1.77 0.89 5.90
CA ASN A 71 2.33 1.83 6.88
C ASN A 71 3.53 2.67 6.38
N ASN A 72 4.16 2.32 5.24
CA ASN A 72 5.24 3.12 4.66
C ASN A 72 4.73 4.29 3.79
N GLY A 73 3.43 4.37 3.52
CA GLY A 73 2.81 5.42 2.71
C GLY A 73 3.19 5.38 1.23
N ILE A 74 3.82 4.32 0.74
CA ILE A 74 4.24 4.18 -0.67
C ILE A 74 3.23 3.27 -1.39
N PRO A 75 2.43 3.80 -2.34
CA PRO A 75 1.49 2.98 -3.09
C PRO A 75 2.24 2.05 -4.05
N THR A 76 1.74 0.82 -4.16
CA THR A 76 2.34 -0.23 -5.00
C THR A 76 1.28 -0.97 -5.80
N ILE A 77 1.68 -1.50 -6.95
CA ILE A 77 0.87 -2.40 -7.76
C ILE A 77 1.72 -3.66 -8.03
N PRO A 78 1.26 -4.87 -7.68
CA PRO A 78 0.14 -5.13 -6.76
C PRO A 78 0.32 -4.46 -5.40
N GLY A 79 -0.77 -4.31 -4.65
CA GLY A 79 -0.73 -3.80 -3.28
C GLY A 79 0.04 -4.74 -2.34
N PRO A 80 0.24 -4.32 -1.08
CA PRO A 80 1.05 -5.09 -0.14
C PRO A 80 0.41 -6.45 0.22
N ILE A 81 1.26 -7.46 0.43
CA ILE A 81 0.85 -8.76 0.97
C ILE A 81 0.64 -8.63 2.48
N ILE A 82 -0.48 -9.12 2.99
CA ILE A 82 -0.68 -9.27 4.43
C ILE A 82 -0.58 -10.76 4.75
N TYR A 83 0.46 -11.16 5.47
CA TYR A 83 0.60 -12.53 5.96
C TYR A 83 -0.17 -12.69 7.27
N LEU A 84 -0.92 -13.77 7.38
CA LEU A 84 -1.68 -14.13 8.56
C LEU A 84 -1.41 -15.57 8.97
N ARG A 85 -1.57 -15.84 10.27
CA ARG A 85 -1.59 -17.19 10.81
C ARG A 85 -3.02 -17.60 11.10
N GLN A 86 -3.27 -18.90 11.03
CA GLN A 86 -4.55 -19.46 11.45
C GLN A 86 -4.88 -19.01 12.88
N ASN A 87 -6.14 -18.66 13.13
CA ASN A 87 -6.67 -18.18 14.41
C ASN A 87 -6.09 -16.83 14.90
N SER A 88 -5.31 -16.13 14.09
CA SER A 88 -4.95 -14.73 14.38
C SER A 88 -6.14 -13.80 14.10
N GLN A 89 -6.23 -12.70 14.86
CA GLN A 89 -7.18 -11.62 14.58
C GLN A 89 -6.41 -10.45 13.97
N LEU A 90 -6.89 -9.95 12.83
CA LEU A 90 -6.35 -8.77 12.17
C LEU A 90 -7.37 -7.64 12.23
N LYS A 91 -6.94 -6.45 12.64
CA LYS A 91 -7.71 -5.21 12.49
C LYS A 91 -7.10 -4.37 11.38
N ILE A 92 -7.84 -4.18 10.28
CA ILE A 92 -7.44 -3.27 9.21
C ILE A 92 -8.10 -1.93 9.46
N ARG A 93 -7.32 -0.84 9.46
CA ARG A 93 -7.86 0.51 9.30
C ARG A 93 -7.66 0.92 7.85
N LEU A 94 -8.76 1.01 7.11
CA LEU A 94 -8.77 1.54 5.75
C LEU A 94 -8.86 3.07 5.79
N HIS A 95 -7.89 3.73 5.17
CA HIS A 95 -7.90 5.15 4.90
C HIS A 95 -8.22 5.36 3.41
N ASN A 96 -9.22 6.20 3.14
CA ASN A 96 -9.53 6.63 1.78
C ASN A 96 -8.87 8.00 1.55
N ASP A 97 -7.77 7.99 0.81
CA ASP A 97 -6.94 9.17 0.51
C ASP A 97 -7.09 9.57 -0.97
N LEU A 98 -8.19 9.19 -1.63
CA LEU A 98 -8.48 9.52 -3.03
C LEU A 98 -8.90 10.98 -3.25
N GLY A 99 -9.11 11.74 -2.17
CA GLY A 99 -9.63 13.11 -2.20
C GLY A 99 -11.16 13.16 -2.03
N ALA A 100 -11.68 14.34 -1.72
CA ALA A 100 -13.12 14.55 -1.51
C ALA A 100 -13.90 14.67 -2.83
N ASP A 101 -13.23 15.14 -3.89
CA ASP A 101 -13.84 15.37 -5.20
C ASP A 101 -14.39 14.07 -5.77
N GLN A 102 -15.66 14.08 -6.16
CA GLN A 102 -16.28 12.96 -6.86
C GLN A 102 -16.48 13.36 -8.31
N THR A 103 -16.12 12.48 -9.25
CA THR A 103 -16.67 12.60 -10.60
C THR A 103 -18.19 12.46 -10.51
N PRO A 104 -18.97 13.30 -11.22
CA PRO A 104 -20.42 13.18 -11.22
C PRO A 104 -20.87 11.75 -11.53
N HIS A 105 -21.91 11.30 -10.83
CA HIS A 105 -22.51 10.00 -11.07
C HIS A 105 -22.92 9.89 -12.54
N GLY A 106 -22.45 8.83 -13.21
CA GLY A 106 -22.88 8.50 -14.57
C GLY A 106 -24.39 8.25 -14.61
N THR A 107 -25.02 8.60 -15.72
CA THR A 107 -26.47 8.41 -15.93
C THR A 107 -26.81 7.04 -16.54
N LEU A 108 -25.80 6.27 -16.92
CA LEU A 108 -25.96 4.95 -17.53
C LEU A 108 -26.13 3.86 -16.46
N ILE A 109 -26.94 2.85 -16.75
CA ILE A 109 -26.97 1.61 -15.95
C ILE A 109 -25.56 1.00 -16.01
N ASN A 110 -24.99 0.68 -14.84
CA ASN A 110 -23.58 0.26 -14.68
C ASN A 110 -22.54 1.34 -15.06
N GLY A 111 -22.93 2.62 -15.02
CA GLY A 111 -22.02 3.74 -15.15
C GLY A 111 -21.13 3.94 -13.93
N LEU A 112 -20.22 4.92 -14.01
CA LEU A 112 -19.36 5.30 -12.89
C LEU A 112 -20.21 5.79 -11.72
N PHE A 113 -20.07 5.14 -10.57
CA PHE A 113 -20.76 5.51 -9.33
C PHE A 113 -19.73 5.82 -8.24
N GLU A 114 -19.70 7.08 -7.78
CA GLU A 114 -18.90 7.56 -6.65
C GLU A 114 -17.43 7.05 -6.65
N PRO A 115 -16.61 7.39 -7.66
CA PRO A 115 -15.32 6.74 -7.90
C PRO A 115 -14.28 6.93 -6.78
N ASN A 116 -14.46 7.95 -5.94
CA ASN A 116 -13.61 8.23 -4.78
C ASN A 116 -14.26 7.78 -3.46
N THR A 117 -15.27 6.92 -3.53
CA THR A 117 -15.83 6.18 -2.38
C THR A 117 -15.39 4.72 -2.50
N THR A 118 -15.03 4.09 -1.38
CA THR A 118 -14.50 2.72 -1.36
C THR A 118 -15.07 1.90 -0.21
N ASN A 119 -14.87 0.59 -0.28
CA ASN A 119 -14.95 -0.34 0.83
C ASN A 119 -13.73 -1.26 0.80
N LEU A 120 -13.71 -2.29 1.66
CA LEU A 120 -12.75 -3.38 1.59
C LEU A 120 -13.54 -4.69 1.66
N HIS A 121 -13.22 -5.61 0.75
CA HIS A 121 -13.79 -6.95 0.70
C HIS A 121 -12.66 -7.97 0.73
N THR A 122 -12.83 -9.03 1.50
CA THR A 122 -11.81 -10.09 1.61
C THR A 122 -12.22 -11.34 0.85
N HIS A 123 -11.64 -11.53 -0.34
CA HIS A 123 -11.99 -12.67 -1.17
C HIS A 123 -11.55 -14.01 -0.53
N GLY A 124 -12.52 -14.84 -0.17
CA GLY A 124 -12.28 -16.21 0.31
C GLY A 124 -12.01 -16.36 1.80
N LEU A 125 -12.04 -15.27 2.58
CA LEU A 125 -11.98 -15.37 4.04
C LEU A 125 -13.36 -15.68 4.61
N HIS A 126 -13.39 -16.56 5.62
CA HIS A 126 -14.60 -16.86 6.36
C HIS A 126 -14.73 -15.86 7.52
N VAL A 127 -15.39 -14.72 7.25
CA VAL A 127 -15.63 -13.62 8.17
C VAL A 127 -17.10 -13.22 8.15
N SER A 128 -17.55 -12.45 9.14
CA SER A 128 -18.91 -11.89 9.19
C SER A 128 -19.14 -10.89 8.07
N SER A 129 -20.38 -10.82 7.59
CA SER A 129 -20.84 -9.78 6.65
C SER A 129 -21.30 -8.50 7.36
N GLU A 130 -21.28 -8.47 8.70
CA GLU A 130 -21.72 -7.33 9.49
C GLU A 130 -20.59 -6.33 9.76
N GLU A 131 -20.92 -5.08 10.07
CA GLU A 131 -19.91 -4.12 10.53
C GLU A 131 -19.31 -4.58 11.87
N PRO A 132 -17.98 -4.46 12.07
CA PRO A 132 -16.99 -3.78 11.21
C PRO A 132 -16.22 -4.70 10.25
N GLU A 133 -16.71 -5.91 9.95
CA GLU A 133 -16.03 -6.92 9.12
C GLU A 133 -16.34 -6.71 7.62
N ASP A 134 -16.79 -7.74 6.89
CA ASP A 134 -16.96 -7.70 5.41
C ASP A 134 -18.35 -7.21 4.99
N ASN A 135 -18.79 -6.09 5.58
CA ASN A 135 -20.02 -5.43 5.13
C ASN A 135 -19.76 -4.66 3.83
N VAL A 136 -20.06 -5.30 2.70
CA VAL A 136 -19.89 -4.73 1.35
C VAL A 136 -20.73 -3.47 1.09
N SER A 137 -21.70 -3.16 1.93
CA SER A 137 -22.59 -1.99 1.78
C SER A 137 -22.02 -0.70 2.37
N ILE A 138 -20.94 -0.79 3.17
CA ILE A 138 -20.31 0.39 3.78
C ILE A 138 -19.66 1.27 2.72
N ARG A 139 -19.65 2.57 2.99
CA ARG A 139 -18.99 3.57 2.14
C ARG A 139 -17.97 4.32 2.97
N VAL A 140 -16.70 4.05 2.72
CA VAL A 140 -15.58 4.81 3.26
C VAL A 140 -15.31 5.99 2.32
N ARG A 141 -15.60 7.19 2.80
CA ARG A 141 -15.35 8.45 2.08
C ARG A 141 -14.12 9.13 2.66
N THR A 142 -13.41 9.89 1.85
CA THR A 142 -12.38 10.81 2.34
C THR A 142 -13.04 11.79 3.31
N LEU A 143 -12.45 11.97 4.50
CA LEU A 143 -12.90 13.02 5.41
C LEU A 143 -12.56 14.36 4.76
N ALA A 144 -13.56 15.18 4.46
CA ALA A 144 -13.32 16.59 4.24
C ALA A 144 -12.78 17.15 5.57
N TRP A 145 -11.54 17.64 5.57
CA TRP A 145 -11.07 18.43 6.70
C TRP A 145 -12.01 19.63 6.86
N PRO A 146 -12.56 19.88 8.07
CA PRO A 146 -13.37 21.07 8.33
C PRO A 146 -12.60 22.36 8.11
#